data_AF-A0A918TMW3-F1
#
_entry.id   AF-A0A918TMW3-F1
#
_cell.length_a   1.000
_cell.length_b   1.000
_cell.length_c   1.000
_cell.angle_alpha   90.00
_cell.angle_beta   90.00
_cell.angle_gamma   90.00
#
_symmetry.space_group_name_H-M   'P 1'
#
loop_
_entity.id
_entity.type
_entity.pdbx_description
1 polymer ?
#
loop_
_entity_poly.entity_id
_entity_poly.type
_entity_poly.pdbx_seq_one_letter_code
_entity_poly.pdbx_strand_id
1 'polypeptide(L)'
;MICLVGNRPVLQVGNHQIVGYGVTWIETALSRASIAADRDDFPFIEDIRDGIIHYLENKCPLRLLPIEDLYARMRRMLDRIGCSAIGDHLKILTPPVTLSLARTAREMPAGFELGFFQRLGAEVDALHQLGTEEVHFTEIHEATLILVGVKSWNSDCEAFKHEILAFLEKTAERNSTPQSQLLLTLDAA
;
A
#
# COMPACT_ATOMS: atom_id res chain seq x y z
N MET A 1 -7.59 -21.88 -3.46
CA MET A 1 -8.55 -21.25 -2.53
C MET A 1 -9.05 -19.99 -3.21
N ILE A 2 -10.31 -19.94 -3.63
CA ILE A 2 -10.88 -18.79 -4.34
C ILE A 2 -11.59 -17.96 -3.28
N CYS A 3 -10.90 -16.95 -2.74
CA CYS A 3 -11.54 -15.99 -1.84
C CYS A 3 -12.59 -15.23 -2.67
N LEU A 4 -13.86 -15.27 -2.26
CA LEU A 4 -14.89 -14.40 -2.83
C LEU A 4 -14.43 -12.95 -2.62
N VAL A 5 -13.91 -12.35 -3.68
CA VAL A 5 -13.57 -10.94 -3.74
C VAL A 5 -14.85 -10.18 -3.41
N GLY A 6 -14.84 -9.45 -2.30
CA GLY A 6 -15.95 -8.55 -1.96
C GLY A 6 -16.28 -7.66 -3.16
N ASN A 7 -17.51 -7.17 -3.26
CA ASN A 7 -18.03 -6.44 -4.44
C ASN A 7 -17.34 -5.08 -4.72
N ARG A 8 -16.18 -4.83 -4.11
CA ARG A 8 -15.36 -3.63 -4.25
C ARG A 8 -14.50 -3.71 -5.52
N PRO A 9 -14.27 -2.56 -6.18
CA PRO A 9 -13.37 -2.50 -7.33
C PRO A 9 -11.94 -2.87 -6.93
N VAL A 10 -11.16 -3.33 -7.88
CA VAL A 10 -9.70 -3.37 -7.76
C VAL A 10 -9.20 -1.93 -7.71
N LEU A 11 -8.38 -1.60 -6.72
CA LEU A 11 -7.75 -0.28 -6.65
C LEU A 11 -6.42 -0.30 -7.40
N GLN A 12 -6.19 0.72 -8.22
CA GLN A 12 -4.90 0.92 -8.89
C GLN A 12 -4.10 1.99 -8.15
N VAL A 13 -2.89 1.62 -7.70
CA VAL A 13 -1.91 2.50 -7.05
C VAL A 13 -0.64 2.44 -7.88
N GLY A 14 -0.44 3.44 -8.74
CA GLY A 14 0.62 3.42 -9.75
C GLY A 14 0.50 2.18 -10.64
N ASN A 15 1.52 1.31 -10.58
CA ASN A 15 1.56 0.06 -11.34
C ASN A 15 0.97 -1.15 -10.59
N HIS A 16 0.50 -0.95 -9.36
CA HIS A 16 -0.01 -2.02 -8.50
C HIS A 16 -1.53 -2.10 -8.52
N GLN A 17 -2.05 -3.31 -8.52
CA GLN A 17 -3.47 -3.61 -8.39
C GLN A 17 -3.73 -4.25 -7.04
N ILE A 18 -4.57 -3.62 -6.24
CA ILE A 18 -4.86 -4.02 -4.87
C ILE A 18 -6.28 -4.56 -4.81
N VAL A 19 -6.40 -5.79 -4.29
CA VAL A 19 -7.66 -6.51 -4.14
C VAL A 19 -7.87 -6.89 -2.68
N GLY A 20 -9.14 -7.03 -2.26
CA GLY A 20 -9.45 -7.50 -0.91
C GLY A 20 -8.97 -6.57 0.23
N TYR A 21 -8.71 -5.30 -0.07
CA TYR A 21 -8.21 -4.33 0.90
C TYR A 21 -9.22 -4.04 2.01
N GLY A 22 -8.69 -3.70 3.20
CA GLY A 22 -9.45 -3.12 4.31
C GLY A 22 -9.81 -1.65 4.07
N VAL A 23 -10.64 -1.06 4.93
CA VAL A 23 -11.22 0.29 4.73
C VAL A 23 -10.79 1.32 5.78
N THR A 24 -9.98 0.90 6.76
CA THR A 24 -9.48 1.74 7.86
C THR A 24 -8.64 2.93 7.37
N TRP A 25 -7.97 2.79 6.23
CA TRP A 25 -7.21 3.88 5.61
C TRP A 25 -8.11 5.03 5.13
N ILE A 26 -9.36 4.77 4.75
CA ILE A 26 -10.30 5.83 4.32
C ILE A 26 -10.64 6.72 5.51
N GLU A 27 -10.95 6.11 6.64
CA GLU A 27 -11.22 6.81 7.89
C GLU A 27 -10.00 7.62 8.34
N THR A 28 -8.81 7.00 8.30
CA THR A 28 -7.56 7.66 8.65
C THR A 28 -7.31 8.89 7.77
N ALA A 29 -7.54 8.77 6.46
CA ALA A 29 -7.39 9.89 5.52
C ALA A 29 -8.37 11.03 5.83
N LEU A 30 -9.64 10.71 6.11
CA LEU A 30 -10.67 11.69 6.46
C LEU A 30 -10.37 12.37 7.80
N SER A 31 -9.98 11.63 8.83
CA SER A 31 -9.62 12.18 10.14
C SER A 31 -8.41 13.11 10.05
N ARG A 32 -7.36 12.73 9.30
CA ARG A 32 -6.20 13.61 9.06
C ARG A 32 -6.58 14.89 8.33
N ALA A 33 -7.47 14.79 7.34
CA ALA A 33 -7.97 15.94 6.61
C ALA A 33 -8.81 16.87 7.51
N SER A 34 -9.62 16.30 8.41
CA SER A 34 -10.42 17.05 9.38
C SER A 34 -9.56 17.82 10.37
N ILE A 35 -8.53 17.18 10.92
CA ILE A 35 -7.55 17.81 11.81
C ILE A 35 -6.82 18.94 11.07
N ALA A 36 -6.38 18.70 9.83
CA ALA A 36 -5.69 19.70 9.03
C ALA A 36 -6.58 20.89 8.62
N ALA A 37 -7.91 20.72 8.68
CA ALA A 37 -8.89 21.76 8.41
C ALA A 37 -9.40 22.47 9.68
N ASP A 38 -8.74 22.28 10.83
CA ASP A 38 -9.15 22.79 12.15
C ASP A 38 -10.59 22.37 12.53
N ARG A 39 -10.97 21.13 12.18
CA ARG A 39 -12.26 20.50 12.50
C ARG A 39 -12.05 19.12 13.12
N ASP A 40 -11.24 19.04 14.16
CA ASP A 40 -10.93 17.81 14.88
C ASP A 40 -12.15 17.17 15.57
N ASP A 41 -13.19 17.94 15.83
CA ASP A 41 -14.45 17.51 16.45
C ASP A 41 -15.56 17.12 15.45
N PHE A 42 -15.24 16.97 14.15
CA PHE A 42 -16.24 16.68 13.13
C PHE A 42 -16.92 15.32 13.36
N PRO A 43 -18.23 15.27 13.65
CA PRO A 43 -18.87 14.06 14.18
C PRO A 43 -19.22 13.01 13.10
N PHE A 44 -19.17 13.37 11.81
CA PHE A 44 -19.69 12.54 10.73
C PHE A 44 -18.60 11.82 9.91
N ILE A 45 -17.36 11.70 10.42
CA ILE A 45 -16.29 10.98 9.70
C ILE A 45 -16.69 9.53 9.42
N GLU A 46 -17.27 8.84 10.41
CA GLU A 46 -17.73 7.46 10.26
C GLU A 46 -18.86 7.31 9.24
N ASP A 47 -19.85 8.22 9.25
CA ASP A 47 -20.94 8.21 8.27
C ASP A 47 -20.43 8.44 6.84
N ILE A 48 -19.46 9.35 6.67
CA ILE A 48 -18.84 9.62 5.37
C ILE A 48 -18.06 8.39 4.89
N ARG A 49 -17.27 7.78 5.77
CA ARG A 49 -16.54 6.53 5.51
C ARG A 49 -17.52 5.45 5.03
N ASP A 50 -18.60 5.22 5.75
CA ASP A 50 -19.58 4.18 5.43
C ASP A 50 -20.31 4.48 4.12
N GLY A 51 -20.60 5.75 3.83
CA GLY A 51 -21.11 6.18 2.52
C GLY A 51 -20.14 5.87 1.37
N ILE A 52 -18.83 6.06 1.56
CA ILE A 52 -17.81 5.72 0.56
C ILE A 52 -17.72 4.21 0.38
N ILE A 53 -17.71 3.44 1.47
CA ILE A 53 -17.68 1.97 1.42
C ILE A 53 -18.91 1.47 0.65
N HIS A 54 -20.10 1.99 0.99
CA HIS A 54 -21.34 1.65 0.29
C HIS A 54 -21.25 1.97 -1.21
N TYR A 55 -20.69 3.13 -1.58
CA TYR A 55 -20.46 3.47 -2.98
C TYR A 55 -19.53 2.45 -3.66
N LEU A 56 -18.40 2.12 -3.06
CA LEU A 56 -17.43 1.16 -3.61
C LEU A 56 -18.05 -0.22 -3.81
N GLU A 57 -18.90 -0.67 -2.89
CA GLU A 57 -19.50 -1.99 -2.92
C GLU A 57 -20.75 -2.09 -3.79
N ASN A 58 -21.54 -1.02 -3.94
CA ASN A 58 -22.89 -1.14 -4.52
C ASN A 58 -23.13 -0.23 -5.72
N LYS A 59 -22.32 0.81 -5.91
CA LYS A 59 -22.58 1.88 -6.90
C LYS A 59 -21.42 2.14 -7.83
N CYS A 60 -20.20 1.72 -7.51
CA CYS A 60 -19.03 1.93 -8.36
C CYS A 60 -19.17 1.09 -9.64
N PRO A 61 -19.24 1.72 -10.83
CA PRO A 61 -19.37 0.98 -12.08
C PRO A 61 -18.04 0.43 -12.59
N LEU A 62 -16.93 0.89 -12.02
CA LEU A 62 -15.58 0.54 -12.46
C LEU A 62 -15.14 -0.75 -11.79
N ARG A 63 -14.51 -1.65 -12.55
CA ARG A 63 -13.83 -2.83 -12.00
C ARG A 63 -12.41 -2.52 -11.53
N LEU A 64 -11.76 -1.57 -12.20
CA LEU A 64 -10.45 -1.04 -11.85
C LEU A 64 -10.60 0.46 -11.61
N LEU A 65 -10.27 0.91 -10.41
CA LEU A 65 -10.44 2.29 -9.98
C LEU A 65 -9.06 2.86 -9.56
N PRO A 66 -8.52 3.83 -10.31
CA PRO A 66 -7.36 4.60 -9.88
C PRO A 66 -7.62 5.26 -8.52
N ILE A 67 -6.63 5.22 -7.63
CA ILE A 67 -6.77 5.79 -6.30
C ILE A 67 -7.03 7.30 -6.38
N GLU A 68 -6.42 7.99 -7.34
CA GLU A 68 -6.59 9.41 -7.61
C GLU A 68 -8.04 9.74 -7.99
N ASP A 69 -8.68 8.87 -8.78
CA ASP A 69 -10.09 9.02 -9.18
C ASP A 69 -11.04 8.83 -8.00
N LEU A 70 -10.71 7.91 -7.08
CA LEU A 70 -11.46 7.75 -5.84
C LEU A 70 -11.38 9.03 -5.00
N TYR A 71 -10.18 9.56 -4.77
CA TYR A 71 -9.99 10.80 -4.02
C TYR A 71 -10.66 12.01 -4.72
N ALA A 72 -10.63 12.09 -6.04
CA ALA A 72 -11.35 13.13 -6.79
C ALA A 72 -12.89 13.00 -6.63
N ARG A 73 -13.42 11.79 -6.47
CA ARG A 73 -14.85 11.57 -6.16
C ARG A 73 -15.15 11.94 -4.71
N MET A 74 -14.28 11.57 -3.77
CA MET A 74 -14.41 11.93 -2.36
C MET A 74 -14.43 13.46 -2.18
N ARG A 75 -13.49 14.19 -2.79
CA ARG A 75 -13.46 15.67 -2.73
C ARG A 75 -14.75 16.30 -3.25
N ARG A 76 -15.26 15.83 -4.40
CA ARG A 76 -16.54 16.31 -4.95
C ARG A 76 -17.74 15.99 -4.07
N MET A 77 -17.73 14.83 -3.40
CA MET A 77 -18.77 14.45 -2.46
C MET A 77 -18.72 15.34 -1.21
N LEU A 78 -17.53 15.54 -0.63
CA LEU A 78 -17.30 16.43 0.51
C LEU A 78 -17.74 17.87 0.21
N ASP A 79 -17.40 18.40 -0.96
CA ASP A 79 -17.85 19.72 -1.42
C ASP A 79 -19.38 19.82 -1.47
N ARG A 80 -20.06 18.82 -2.06
CA ARG A 80 -21.53 18.78 -2.17
C ARG A 80 -22.26 18.72 -0.83
N ILE A 81 -21.66 18.11 0.19
CA ILE A 81 -22.24 18.02 1.53
C ILE A 81 -21.79 19.18 2.44
N GLY A 82 -21.12 20.20 1.89
CA GLY A 82 -20.69 21.39 2.63
C GLY A 82 -19.41 21.20 3.45
N CYS A 83 -18.67 20.12 3.22
CA CYS A 83 -17.40 19.77 3.88
C CYS A 83 -16.19 20.08 2.99
N SER A 84 -16.25 21.15 2.18
CA SER A 84 -15.19 21.53 1.23
C SER A 84 -13.82 21.72 1.89
N ALA A 85 -13.77 22.32 3.08
CA ALA A 85 -12.53 22.51 3.83
C ALA A 85 -11.80 21.18 4.14
N ILE A 86 -12.54 20.11 4.45
CA ILE A 86 -11.98 18.76 4.64
C ILE A 86 -11.51 18.21 3.28
N GLY A 87 -12.28 18.44 2.21
CA GLY A 87 -11.91 18.04 0.85
C GLY A 87 -10.61 18.68 0.35
N ASP A 88 -10.37 19.94 0.69
CA ASP A 88 -9.16 20.69 0.31
C ASP A 88 -7.90 20.16 1.01
N HIS A 89 -8.05 19.68 2.25
CA HIS A 89 -6.96 19.10 3.04
C HIS A 89 -6.83 17.58 2.87
N LEU A 90 -7.72 16.96 2.10
CA LEU A 90 -7.70 15.52 1.86
C LEU A 90 -6.48 15.14 1.02
N LYS A 91 -5.52 14.45 1.65
CA LYS A 91 -4.34 13.87 1.00
C LYS A 91 -4.59 12.41 0.64
N ILE A 92 -3.96 11.95 -0.44
CA ILE A 92 -4.04 10.56 -0.86
C ILE A 92 -3.30 9.70 0.17
N LEU A 93 -4.03 8.76 0.75
CA LEU A 93 -3.54 7.62 1.50
C LEU A 93 -4.03 6.36 0.80
N THR A 94 -3.13 5.40 0.59
CA THR A 94 -3.44 4.15 -0.11
C THR A 94 -3.72 3.04 0.91
N PRO A 95 -4.49 1.99 0.55
CA PRO A 95 -4.55 0.79 1.36
C PRO A 95 -3.18 0.09 1.45
N PRO A 96 -2.97 -0.76 2.46
CA PRO A 96 -1.77 -1.58 2.55
C PRO A 96 -1.51 -2.36 1.25
N VAL A 97 -0.26 -2.32 0.78
CA VAL A 97 0.14 -2.93 -0.50
C VAL A 97 0.89 -4.22 -0.23
N THR A 98 0.49 -5.31 -0.87
CA THR A 98 1.23 -6.57 -0.81
C THR A 98 2.19 -6.69 -2.00
N LEU A 99 3.47 -6.91 -1.71
CA LEU A 99 4.53 -7.14 -2.70
C LEU A 99 5.11 -8.55 -2.56
N SER A 100 5.27 -9.24 -3.68
CA SER A 100 5.98 -10.52 -3.75
C SER A 100 7.46 -10.27 -4.02
N LEU A 101 8.31 -10.67 -3.08
CA LEU A 101 9.76 -10.63 -3.26
C LEU A 101 10.21 -11.63 -4.33
N ALA A 102 9.53 -12.79 -4.42
CA ALA A 102 9.86 -13.81 -5.40
C ALA A 102 9.57 -13.32 -6.83
N ARG A 103 8.49 -12.55 -7.04
CA ARG A 103 8.22 -11.89 -8.33
C ARG A 103 9.39 -10.98 -8.71
N THR A 104 9.79 -10.09 -7.82
CA THR A 104 10.92 -9.16 -8.07
C THR A 104 12.22 -9.93 -8.33
N ALA A 105 12.47 -11.02 -7.61
CA ALA A 105 13.62 -11.90 -7.83
C ALA A 105 13.61 -12.58 -9.21
N ARG A 106 12.48 -13.12 -9.66
CA ARG A 106 12.36 -13.80 -10.98
C ARG A 106 12.58 -12.86 -12.15
N GLU A 107 12.30 -11.57 -11.97
CA GLU A 107 12.50 -10.57 -13.01
C GLU A 107 13.98 -10.13 -13.13
N MET A 108 14.85 -10.55 -12.20
CA MET A 108 16.29 -10.30 -12.24
C MET A 108 17.04 -11.46 -12.90
N PRO A 109 18.11 -11.18 -13.68
CA PRO A 109 19.05 -12.21 -14.11
C PRO A 109 19.70 -12.91 -12.90
N ALA A 110 20.01 -14.20 -13.03
CA ALA A 110 20.66 -14.97 -11.97
C ALA A 110 22.01 -14.33 -11.55
N GLY A 111 22.25 -14.26 -10.24
CA GLY A 111 23.46 -13.64 -9.67
C GLY A 111 23.47 -12.10 -9.67
N PHE A 112 22.34 -11.45 -9.97
CA PHE A 112 22.24 -9.99 -10.02
C PHE A 112 21.55 -9.40 -8.76
N GLU A 113 22.08 -9.75 -7.58
CA GLU A 113 21.55 -9.38 -6.26
C GLU A 113 21.46 -7.85 -6.06
N LEU A 114 22.45 -7.11 -6.54
CA LEU A 114 22.44 -5.63 -6.48
C LEU A 114 21.25 -5.03 -7.24
N GLY A 115 20.90 -5.59 -8.40
CA GLY A 115 19.75 -5.11 -9.16
C GLY A 115 18.42 -5.41 -8.47
N PHE A 116 18.34 -6.53 -7.75
CA PHE A 116 17.19 -6.84 -6.91
C PHE A 116 16.98 -5.75 -5.84
N PHE A 117 18.01 -5.39 -5.09
CA PHE A 117 17.90 -4.35 -4.06
C PHE A 117 17.56 -2.97 -4.64
N GLN A 118 18.19 -2.58 -5.75
CA GLN A 118 17.90 -1.31 -6.41
C GLN A 118 16.44 -1.25 -6.87
N ARG A 119 15.94 -2.34 -7.46
CA ARG A 119 14.57 -2.41 -7.95
C ARG A 119 13.56 -2.41 -6.81
N LEU A 120 13.81 -3.20 -5.77
CA LEU A 120 12.95 -3.26 -4.58
C LEU A 120 12.88 -1.90 -3.90
N GLY A 121 14.02 -1.23 -3.71
CA GLY A 121 14.07 0.12 -3.16
C GLY A 121 13.28 1.12 -4.00
N ALA A 122 13.46 1.11 -5.32
CA ALA A 122 12.72 1.99 -6.23
C ALA A 122 11.21 1.74 -6.21
N GLU A 123 10.78 0.48 -6.11
CA GLU A 123 9.36 0.10 -6.01
C GLU A 123 8.74 0.60 -4.70
N VAL A 124 9.45 0.43 -3.57
CA VAL A 124 9.01 0.93 -2.26
C VAL A 124 8.97 2.47 -2.24
N ASP A 125 9.99 3.14 -2.76
CA ASP A 125 10.04 4.60 -2.82
C ASP A 125 8.90 5.16 -3.70
N ALA A 126 8.60 4.50 -4.82
CA ALA A 126 7.49 4.90 -5.69
C ALA A 126 6.13 4.72 -4.99
N LEU A 127 5.93 3.62 -4.27
CA LEU A 127 4.70 3.41 -3.48
C LEU A 127 4.56 4.44 -2.37
N HIS A 128 5.65 4.77 -1.68
CA HIS A 128 5.65 5.78 -0.64
C HIS A 128 5.27 7.17 -1.17
N GLN A 129 5.79 7.56 -2.34
CA GLN A 129 5.42 8.81 -3.03
C GLN A 129 3.93 8.87 -3.41
N LEU A 130 3.29 7.72 -3.62
CA LEU A 130 1.86 7.62 -3.91
C LEU A 130 0.97 7.65 -2.64
N GLY A 131 1.57 7.79 -1.45
CA GLY A 131 0.86 7.82 -0.17
C GLY A 131 0.68 6.44 0.46
N THR A 132 1.53 5.47 0.12
CA THR A 132 1.56 4.17 0.80
C THR A 132 2.37 4.26 2.07
N GLU A 133 1.72 3.90 3.18
CA GLU A 133 2.32 3.89 4.52
C GLU A 133 2.53 2.46 5.04
N GLU A 134 1.92 1.45 4.42
CA GLU A 134 2.06 0.06 4.83
C GLU A 134 2.30 -0.83 3.62
N VAL A 135 3.39 -1.59 3.66
CA VAL A 135 3.77 -2.54 2.61
C VAL A 135 4.05 -3.91 3.25
N HIS A 136 3.34 -4.91 2.77
CA HIS A 136 3.48 -6.30 3.19
C HIS A 136 4.31 -7.07 2.17
N PHE A 137 5.46 -7.61 2.59
CA PHE A 137 6.29 -8.45 1.75
C PHE A 137 5.98 -9.93 1.96
N THR A 138 5.89 -10.63 0.85
CA THR A 138 5.52 -12.04 0.78
C THR A 138 6.59 -12.83 0.04
N GLU A 139 6.63 -14.14 0.26
CA GLU A 139 7.48 -15.08 -0.47
C GLU A 139 9.00 -14.84 -0.31
N ILE A 140 9.45 -14.37 0.86
CA ILE A 140 10.89 -14.14 1.13
C ILE A 140 11.72 -15.42 0.94
N HIS A 141 11.21 -16.57 1.38
CA HIS A 141 11.89 -17.86 1.24
C HIS A 141 12.16 -18.21 -0.23
N GLU A 142 11.15 -18.07 -1.09
CA GLU A 142 11.29 -18.36 -2.51
C GLU A 142 12.20 -17.34 -3.21
N ALA A 143 12.07 -16.05 -2.86
CA ALA A 143 12.95 -15.00 -3.37
C ALA A 143 14.43 -15.29 -3.09
N THR A 144 14.74 -15.73 -1.87
CA THR A 144 16.10 -16.10 -1.46
C THR A 144 16.63 -17.28 -2.28
N LEU A 145 15.83 -18.35 -2.46
CA LEU A 145 16.24 -19.50 -3.29
C LEU A 145 16.54 -19.10 -4.74
N ILE A 146 15.71 -18.22 -5.32
CA ILE A 146 15.89 -17.71 -6.68
C ILE A 146 17.19 -16.90 -6.80
N LEU A 147 17.43 -15.98 -5.87
CA LEU A 147 18.55 -15.05 -5.94
C LEU A 147 19.90 -15.75 -5.69
N VAL A 148 19.95 -16.66 -4.71
CA VAL A 148 21.14 -17.47 -4.43
C VAL A 148 21.35 -18.56 -5.51
N GLY A 149 20.29 -18.95 -6.22
CA GLY A 149 20.36 -19.92 -7.33
C GLY A 149 20.42 -21.38 -6.86
N VAL A 150 19.89 -21.68 -5.68
CA VAL A 150 19.88 -23.03 -5.09
C VAL A 150 18.47 -23.62 -5.02
N LYS A 151 18.38 -24.95 -5.03
CA LYS A 151 17.10 -25.69 -4.99
C LYS A 151 16.61 -25.99 -3.57
N SER A 152 17.47 -25.85 -2.58
CA SER A 152 17.20 -26.17 -1.19
C SER A 152 17.88 -25.17 -0.27
N TRP A 153 17.23 -24.87 0.86
CA TRP A 153 17.73 -23.92 1.85
C TRP A 153 19.10 -24.33 2.40
N ASN A 154 20.03 -23.39 2.49
CA ASN A 154 21.37 -23.58 3.04
C ASN A 154 21.81 -22.34 3.86
N SER A 155 23.05 -22.35 4.38
CA SER A 155 23.59 -21.22 5.15
C SER A 155 23.63 -19.91 4.37
N ASP A 156 23.87 -19.98 3.06
CA ASP A 156 23.96 -18.81 2.19
C ASP A 156 22.56 -18.17 2.03
N CYS A 157 21.51 -18.98 1.97
CA CYS A 157 20.13 -18.50 2.01
C CYS A 157 19.82 -17.75 3.31
N GLU A 158 20.26 -18.28 4.45
CA GLU A 158 20.05 -17.62 5.74
C GLU A 158 20.76 -16.26 5.77
N ALA A 159 22.03 -16.20 5.35
CA ALA A 159 22.77 -14.95 5.26
C ALA A 159 22.06 -13.94 4.34
N PHE A 160 21.65 -14.38 3.14
CA PHE A 160 20.99 -13.50 2.17
C PHE A 160 19.62 -13.02 2.64
N LYS A 161 18.84 -13.87 3.34
CA LYS A 161 17.59 -13.46 3.99
C LYS A 161 17.83 -12.32 4.98
N HIS A 162 18.88 -12.39 5.80
CA HIS A 162 19.23 -11.32 6.73
C HIS A 162 19.60 -10.02 5.99
N GLU A 163 20.25 -10.10 4.83
CA GLU A 163 20.53 -8.92 3.99
C GLU A 163 19.26 -8.28 3.45
N ILE A 164 18.28 -9.08 3.00
CA ILE A 164 16.96 -8.59 2.57
C ILE A 164 16.27 -7.86 3.72
N LEU A 165 16.22 -8.47 4.92
CA LEU A 165 15.58 -7.87 6.08
C LEU A 165 16.26 -6.55 6.48
N ALA A 166 17.59 -6.55 6.58
CA ALA A 166 18.36 -5.35 6.91
C ALA A 166 18.20 -4.23 5.86
N PHE A 167 18.04 -4.59 4.58
CA PHE A 167 17.76 -3.62 3.52
C PHE A 167 16.36 -3.01 3.68
N LEU A 168 15.35 -3.83 3.95
CA LEU A 168 13.98 -3.37 4.17
C LEU A 168 13.90 -2.44 5.38
N GLU A 169 14.51 -2.81 6.50
CA GLU A 169 14.57 -1.97 7.71
C GLU A 169 15.16 -0.58 7.40
N LYS A 170 16.33 -0.53 6.74
CA LYS A 170 16.95 0.74 6.32
C LYS A 170 16.07 1.54 5.37
N THR A 171 15.31 0.86 4.51
CA THR A 171 14.39 1.51 3.57
C THR A 171 13.17 2.11 4.29
N ALA A 172 12.66 1.43 5.32
CA ALA A 172 11.59 1.94 6.18
C ALA A 172 12.03 3.20 6.95
N GLU A 173 13.23 3.15 7.55
CA GLU A 173 13.82 4.29 8.26
C GLU A 173 14.00 5.50 7.35
N ARG A 174 14.53 5.28 6.14
CA ARG A 174 14.76 6.34 5.14
C ARG A 174 13.46 7.03 4.69
N ASN A 175 12.38 6.26 4.56
CA ASN A 175 11.08 6.76 4.10
C ASN A 175 10.18 7.22 5.24
N SER A 176 10.60 7.09 6.50
CA SER A 176 9.82 7.58 7.62
C SER A 176 9.95 9.10 7.72
N THR A 177 8.82 9.80 7.62
CA THR A 177 8.73 11.26 7.83
C THR A 177 7.92 11.56 9.10
N PRO A 178 7.97 12.80 9.63
CA PRO A 178 7.17 13.18 10.80
C PRO A 178 5.65 13.02 10.59
N GLN A 179 5.20 12.99 9.33
CA GLN A 179 3.78 12.92 8.96
C GLN A 179 3.34 11.55 8.42
N SER A 180 4.29 10.64 8.13
CA SER A 180 4.01 9.32 7.56
C SER A 180 5.13 8.33 7.93
N GLN A 181 4.79 7.25 8.62
CA GLN A 181 5.71 6.14 8.88
C GLN A 181 5.46 5.04 7.86
N LEU A 182 6.51 4.55 7.21
CA LEU A 182 6.40 3.42 6.30
C LEU A 182 6.61 2.12 7.09
N LEU A 183 5.52 1.41 7.36
CA LEU A 183 5.56 0.09 7.99
C LEU A 183 5.80 -0.98 6.93
N LEU A 184 6.89 -1.73 7.10
CA LEU A 184 7.19 -2.90 6.29
C LEU A 184 6.96 -4.13 7.15
N THR A 185 6.08 -5.03 6.72
CA THR A 185 5.90 -6.32 7.39
C THR A 185 6.26 -7.46 6.44
N LEU A 186 6.58 -8.62 7.00
CA LEU A 186 6.83 -9.83 6.25
C LEU A 186 5.90 -10.93 6.71
N ASP A 187 5.53 -11.82 5.78
CA ASP A 187 4.85 -13.06 6.15
C ASP A 187 5.71 -13.86 7.14
N ALA A 188 5.06 -14.45 8.15
CA ALA A 188 5.69 -15.44 9.00
C ALA A 188 6.03 -16.66 8.13
N ALA A 189 7.33 -16.89 7.92
CA ALA A 189 7.86 -18.07 7.25
C ALA A 189 7.52 -19.36 8.00
#